data_AF-M5W9X0-F1
#
_entry.id   AF-M5W9X0-F1
#
_cell.length_a   1.000
_cell.length_b   1.000
_cell.length_c   1.000
_cell.angle_alpha   90.00
_cell.angle_beta   90.00
_cell.angle_gamma   90.00
#
_symmetry.space_group_name_H-M   'P 1'
#
loop_
_entity.id
_entity.type
_entity.pdbx_description
1 polymer ?
#
loop_
_entity_poly.entity_id
_entity_poly.type
_entity_poly.pdbx_seq_one_letter_code
_entity_poly.pdbx_strand_id
1 'polypeptide(L)'
;MVMVVHAKDDAYLDAVIPKGIQLFESIEAQQHAARLPSDPIKITLPDGKVEEGKKWITSPFDIASEISKSLASNALISEVNGVLWDINRPLEGDAELKIFTLDSFDDNVDVRHTFWHSSAHIIGQYGCKLCIGP
;
A
#
# COMPACT_ATOMS: atom_id res chain seq x y z
N MET A 1 -13.90 -2.55 39.06
CA MET A 1 -13.34 -1.91 37.86
C MET A 1 -14.51 -1.46 36.99
N VAL A 2 -14.80 -0.17 36.92
CA VAL A 2 -15.94 0.35 36.13
C VAL A 2 -15.52 0.34 34.66
N MET A 3 -16.18 -0.46 33.83
CA MET A 3 -15.98 -0.42 32.39
C MET A 3 -16.61 0.87 31.86
N VAL A 4 -15.76 1.85 31.51
CA VAL A 4 -16.21 3.04 30.79
C VAL A 4 -16.52 2.60 29.36
N VAL A 5 -17.81 2.43 29.07
CA VAL A 5 -18.31 2.19 27.72
C VAL A 5 -18.13 3.48 26.94
N HIS A 6 -17.18 3.50 25.99
CA HIS A 6 -17.02 4.62 25.08
C HIS A 6 -18.02 4.41 23.95
N ALA A 7 -19.18 5.06 24.05
CA ALA A 7 -20.16 5.03 22.98
C ALA A 7 -19.57 5.69 21.72
N LYS A 8 -19.85 5.11 20.55
CA LYS A 8 -19.46 5.68 19.27
C LYS A 8 -20.23 6.99 19.07
N ASP A 9 -19.53 8.08 18.79
CA ASP A 9 -20.13 9.39 18.53
C ASP A 9 -20.50 9.50 17.06
N ASP A 10 -21.66 8.93 16.69
CA ASP A 10 -22.11 8.91 15.31
C ASP A 10 -22.36 10.33 14.76
N ALA A 11 -22.78 11.28 15.59
CA ALA A 11 -22.99 12.67 15.17
C ALA A 11 -21.68 13.37 14.78
N TYR A 12 -20.59 13.14 15.54
CA TYR A 12 -19.26 13.61 15.16
C TYR A 12 -18.79 12.94 13.87
N LEU A 13 -18.92 11.62 13.76
CA LEU A 13 -18.47 10.85 12.60
C LEU A 13 -19.18 11.27 11.32
N ASP A 14 -20.50 11.42 11.35
CA ASP A 14 -21.30 11.90 10.22
C ASP A 14 -20.89 13.30 9.75
N ALA A 15 -20.39 14.14 10.65
CA ALA A 15 -19.92 15.47 10.33
C ALA A 15 -18.48 15.52 9.77
N VAL A 16 -17.60 14.60 10.16
CA VAL A 16 -16.17 14.63 9.79
C VAL A 16 -15.80 13.68 8.65
N ILE A 17 -16.44 12.50 8.56
CA ILE A 17 -16.14 11.51 7.52
C ILE A 17 -16.34 12.09 6.13
N PRO A 18 -17.47 12.76 5.80
CA PRO A 18 -17.66 13.33 4.46
C PRO A 18 -16.61 14.40 4.13
N LYS A 19 -16.20 15.21 5.11
CA LYS A 19 -15.16 16.23 4.93
C LYS A 19 -13.81 15.59 4.64
N GLY A 20 -13.46 14.52 5.36
CA GLY A 20 -12.24 13.76 5.14
C GLY A 20 -12.21 13.12 3.76
N ILE A 21 -13.32 12.51 3.33
CA ILE A 21 -13.47 11.91 2.00
C ILE A 21 -13.30 12.99 0.92
N GLN A 22 -14.01 14.11 1.01
CA GLN A 22 -13.91 15.20 0.03
C GLN A 22 -12.48 15.76 -0.07
N LEU A 23 -11.81 15.94 1.07
CA LEU A 23 -10.43 16.39 1.09
C LEU A 23 -9.51 15.35 0.41
N PHE A 24 -9.65 14.07 0.75
CA PHE A 24 -8.89 12.99 0.13
C PHE A 24 -9.09 12.95 -1.38
N GLU A 25 -10.33 12.92 -1.84
CA GLU A 25 -10.69 12.90 -3.28
C GLU A 25 -10.11 14.11 -4.01
N SER A 26 -10.14 15.31 -3.39
CA SER A 26 -9.57 16.51 -4.00
C SER A 26 -8.05 16.44 -4.17
N ILE A 27 -7.34 15.87 -3.18
CA ILE A 27 -5.88 15.70 -3.21
C ILE A 27 -5.51 14.60 -4.20
N GLU A 28 -6.23 13.49 -4.19
CA GLU A 28 -6.03 12.38 -5.13
C GLU A 28 -6.20 12.86 -6.57
N ALA A 29 -7.25 13.63 -6.86
CA ALA A 29 -7.48 14.21 -8.19
C ALA A 29 -6.35 15.16 -8.61
N GLN A 30 -5.86 16.01 -7.70
CA GLN A 30 -4.72 16.90 -7.97
C GLN A 30 -3.44 16.11 -8.27
N GLN A 31 -3.14 15.08 -7.46
CA GLN A 31 -1.98 14.21 -7.67
C GLN A 31 -2.09 13.44 -8.99
N HIS A 32 -3.26 12.88 -9.29
CA HIS A 32 -3.52 12.17 -10.53
C HIS A 32 -3.35 13.08 -11.75
N ALA A 33 -3.85 14.33 -11.69
CA ALA A 33 -3.66 15.31 -12.77
C ALA A 33 -2.18 15.72 -12.93
N ALA A 34 -1.40 15.74 -11.85
CA ALA A 34 0.02 16.08 -11.87
C ALA A 34 0.93 14.94 -12.38
N ARG A 35 0.43 13.69 -12.45
CA ARG A 35 1.18 12.47 -12.80
C ARG A 35 1.51 12.28 -14.30
N LEU A 36 1.63 13.36 -15.09
CA LEU A 36 2.07 13.28 -16.50
C LEU A 36 3.59 13.48 -16.60
N PRO A 37 4.40 12.67 -17.33
CA PRO A 37 4.08 11.82 -18.49
C PRO A 37 4.27 10.31 -18.28
N SER A 38 3.75 9.49 -19.21
CA SER A 38 3.86 8.02 -19.26
C SER A 38 5.15 7.54 -19.91
N ASP A 39 6.26 8.20 -19.62
CA ASP A 39 7.56 7.85 -20.20
C ASP A 39 7.84 6.36 -19.96
N PRO A 40 8.39 5.64 -20.96
CA PRO A 40 8.76 4.25 -20.79
C PRO A 40 9.85 4.16 -19.73
N ILE A 41 9.65 3.27 -18.76
CA ILE A 41 10.59 2.96 -17.69
C ILE A 41 11.00 1.50 -17.77
N LYS A 42 12.19 1.19 -17.26
CA LYS A 42 12.72 -0.16 -17.17
C LYS A 42 12.66 -0.65 -15.74
N ILE A 43 12.01 -1.79 -15.53
CA ILE A 43 11.91 -2.45 -14.25
C ILE A 43 12.80 -3.68 -14.27
N THR A 44 13.80 -3.72 -13.41
CA THR A 44 14.70 -4.88 -13.29
C THR A 44 14.24 -5.78 -12.15
N LEU A 45 13.99 -7.04 -12.45
CA LEU A 45 13.59 -8.07 -11.50
C LEU A 45 14.83 -8.78 -10.91
N PRO A 46 14.73 -9.43 -9.74
CA PRO A 46 15.86 -10.11 -9.10
C PRO A 46 16.38 -11.31 -9.90
N ASP A 47 15.60 -11.83 -10.85
CA ASP A 47 16.02 -12.87 -11.79
C ASP A 47 16.83 -12.31 -12.98
N GLY A 48 17.07 -11.00 -13.01
CA GLY A 48 17.79 -10.30 -14.07
C GLY A 48 16.95 -9.98 -15.29
N LYS A 49 15.65 -10.30 -15.28
CA LYS A 49 14.74 -9.87 -16.36
C LYS A 49 14.45 -8.39 -16.26
N VAL A 50 14.27 -7.77 -17.42
CA VAL A 50 13.90 -6.37 -17.54
C VAL A 50 12.52 -6.31 -18.18
N GLU A 51 11.56 -5.78 -17.44
CA GLU A 51 10.19 -5.51 -17.90
C GLU A 51 10.04 -4.03 -18.26
N GLU A 52 9.21 -3.76 -19.26
CA GLU A 52 8.90 -2.38 -19.68
C GLU A 52 7.63 -1.88 -19.00
N GLY A 53 7.70 -0.72 -18.36
CA GLY A 53 6.57 -0.09 -17.72
C GLY A 53 6.38 1.35 -18.18
N LYS A 54 5.35 1.99 -17.65
CA LYS A 54 5.07 3.42 -17.84
C LYS A 54 5.18 4.15 -16.53
N LYS A 55 5.97 5.21 -16.51
CA LYS A 55 6.11 6.12 -15.37
C LYS A 55 4.74 6.61 -14.88
N TRP A 56 4.56 6.63 -13.56
CA TRP A 56 3.35 7.02 -12.84
C TRP A 56 2.07 6.23 -13.18
N ILE A 57 2.18 5.17 -13.98
CA ILE A 57 1.05 4.31 -14.35
C ILE A 57 1.29 2.88 -13.87
N THR A 58 2.41 2.28 -14.26
CA THR A 58 2.73 0.90 -13.92
C THR A 58 3.09 0.80 -12.44
N SER A 59 2.43 -0.10 -11.73
CA SER A 59 2.70 -0.43 -10.33
C SER A 59 3.41 -1.78 -10.20
N PRO A 60 4.06 -2.05 -9.06
CA PRO A 60 4.57 -3.39 -8.75
C PRO A 60 3.54 -4.50 -8.90
N PHE A 61 2.27 -4.23 -8.62
CA PHE A 61 1.17 -5.19 -8.77
C PHE A 61 0.92 -5.56 -10.24
N ASP A 62 1.02 -4.59 -11.16
CA ASP A 62 0.87 -4.84 -12.59
C ASP A 62 1.98 -5.76 -13.09
N ILE A 63 3.23 -5.48 -12.72
CA ILE A 63 4.38 -6.34 -13.04
C ILE A 63 4.22 -7.74 -12.43
N ALA A 64 3.77 -7.84 -11.18
CA ALA A 64 3.48 -9.11 -10.54
C ALA A 64 2.44 -9.93 -11.32
N SER A 65 1.41 -9.24 -11.83
CA SER A 65 0.31 -9.83 -12.59
C SER A 65 0.75 -10.33 -13.96
N GLU A 66 1.67 -9.62 -14.60
CA GLU A 66 2.31 -10.03 -15.86
C GLU A 66 3.17 -11.29 -15.68
N ILE A 67 3.90 -11.40 -14.56
CA ILE A 67 4.69 -12.59 -14.24
C ILE A 67 3.77 -13.80 -13.97
N SER A 68 2.84 -13.69 -13.01
CA SER A 68 1.80 -14.70 -12.79
C SER A 68 0.69 -14.20 -11.87
N LYS A 69 -0.54 -14.66 -12.13
CA LYS A 69 -1.69 -14.38 -11.24
C LYS A 69 -1.48 -14.86 -9.79
N SER A 70 -0.76 -15.97 -9.62
CA SER A 70 -0.44 -16.51 -8.28
C SER A 70 0.49 -15.57 -7.51
N LEU A 71 1.54 -15.06 -8.18
CA LEU A 71 2.45 -14.10 -7.58
C LEU A 71 1.71 -12.81 -7.19
N ALA A 72 0.91 -12.24 -8.08
CA ALA A 72 0.11 -11.04 -7.79
C ALA A 72 -0.85 -11.25 -6.61
N SER A 73 -1.51 -12.41 -6.53
CA SER A 73 -2.43 -12.72 -5.44
C SER A 73 -1.73 -12.90 -4.09
N ASN A 74 -0.48 -13.35 -4.08
CA ASN A 74 0.28 -13.60 -2.86
C ASN A 74 1.22 -12.44 -2.49
N ALA A 75 1.28 -11.40 -3.31
CA ALA A 75 2.15 -10.25 -3.09
C ALA A 75 1.63 -9.39 -1.93
N LEU A 76 2.53 -9.08 -0.99
CA LEU A 76 2.19 -8.35 0.24
C LEU A 76 2.77 -6.94 0.21
N ILE A 77 4.06 -6.83 -0.10
CA ILE A 77 4.79 -5.56 -0.19
C ILE A 77 5.87 -5.69 -1.26
N SER A 78 6.31 -4.56 -1.81
CA SER A 78 7.44 -4.52 -2.73
C SER A 78 8.57 -3.67 -2.19
N GLU A 79 9.75 -3.85 -2.75
CA GLU A 79 10.90 -2.98 -2.55
C GLU A 79 11.33 -2.46 -3.91
N VAL A 80 11.47 -1.15 -3.99
CA VAL A 80 11.83 -0.39 -5.18
C VAL A 80 13.11 0.36 -4.87
N ASN A 81 14.20 0.03 -5.56
CA ASN A 81 15.53 0.65 -5.33
C ASN A 81 15.99 0.59 -3.86
N GLY A 82 15.74 -0.54 -3.17
CA GLY A 82 16.12 -0.74 -1.78
C GLY A 82 15.19 -0.08 -0.75
N VAL A 83 14.06 0.50 -1.16
CA VAL A 83 13.08 1.13 -0.28
C VAL A 83 11.75 0.41 -0.35
N LEU A 84 11.10 0.19 0.81
CA LEU A 84 9.75 -0.36 0.86
C LEU A 84 8.76 0.48 0.07
N TRP A 85 7.93 -0.20 -0.69
CA TRP A 85 7.02 0.38 -1.66
C TRP A 85 5.71 -0.39 -1.72
N ASP A 86 4.59 0.32 -1.65
CA ASP A 86 3.26 -0.28 -1.73
C ASP A 86 3.02 -0.94 -3.09
N ILE A 87 2.38 -2.10 -3.07
CA ILE A 87 2.16 -2.91 -4.28
C ILE A 87 1.36 -2.16 -5.36
N ASN A 88 0.43 -1.30 -4.94
CA ASN A 88 -0.45 -0.53 -5.82
C ASN A 88 0.08 0.88 -6.12
N ARG A 89 1.23 1.28 -5.54
CA ARG A 89 1.79 2.60 -5.77
C ARG A 89 2.54 2.61 -7.11
N PRO A 90 2.18 3.50 -8.06
CA PRO A 90 2.86 3.56 -9.35
C PRO A 90 4.35 3.91 -9.22
N LEU A 91 5.16 3.38 -10.13
CA LEU A 91 6.60 3.61 -10.18
C LEU A 91 6.92 4.99 -10.77
N GLU A 92 7.88 5.69 -10.18
CA GLU A 92 8.22 7.07 -10.54
C GLU A 92 9.33 7.16 -11.61
N GLY A 93 9.95 6.03 -11.97
CA GLY A 93 11.09 5.96 -12.87
C GLY A 93 11.60 4.53 -13.02
N ASP A 94 12.79 4.41 -13.60
CA ASP A 94 13.52 3.14 -13.67
C ASP A 94 13.79 2.60 -12.26
N ALA A 95 13.59 1.30 -12.09
CA ALA A 95 13.55 0.69 -10.77
C ALA A 95 14.08 -0.74 -10.76
N GLU A 96 14.81 -1.08 -9.70
CA GLU A 96 15.01 -2.46 -9.27
C GLU A 96 13.84 -2.86 -8.38
N LEU A 97 13.05 -3.84 -8.82
CA LEU A 97 11.82 -4.28 -8.16
C LEU A 97 12.00 -5.65 -7.55
N LYS A 98 11.73 -5.75 -6.25
CA LYS A 98 11.62 -7.02 -5.53
C LYS A 98 10.22 -7.12 -4.92
N ILE A 99 9.56 -8.25 -5.13
CA ILE A 99 8.22 -8.51 -4.58
C ILE A 99 8.36 -9.50 -3.44
N PHE A 100 7.77 -9.17 -2.30
CA PHE A 100 7.69 -10.06 -1.15
C PHE A 100 6.31 -10.66 -1.04
N THR A 101 6.27 -11.98 -0.87
CA THR A 101 5.04 -12.73 -0.61
C THR A 101 4.93 -13.07 0.88
N LEU A 102 3.79 -13.66 1.27
CA LEU A 102 3.60 -14.17 2.62
C LEU A 102 4.64 -15.21 3.04
N ASP A 103 5.23 -15.95 2.09
CA ASP A 103 6.29 -16.93 2.39
C ASP A 103 7.55 -16.26 2.97
N SER A 104 7.76 -14.98 2.68
CA SER A 104 8.88 -14.19 3.23
C SER A 104 8.58 -13.60 4.61
N PHE A 105 7.45 -13.93 5.23
CA PHE A 105 6.98 -13.31 6.48
C PHE A 105 7.93 -13.57 7.66
N ASP A 106 8.42 -14.80 7.81
CA ASP A 106 9.29 -15.17 8.92
C ASP A 106 10.72 -14.64 8.75
N ASP A 107 11.18 -14.54 7.50
CA ASP A 107 12.55 -14.15 7.15
C ASP A 107 12.74 -12.65 7.00
N ASN A 108 11.67 -11.88 6.80
CA ASN A 108 11.73 -10.44 6.59
C ASN A 108 10.92 -9.65 7.62
N VAL A 109 11.65 -8.91 8.46
CA VAL A 109 11.08 -8.07 9.53
C VAL A 109 10.16 -6.99 8.97
N ASP A 110 10.47 -6.42 7.82
CA ASP A 110 9.69 -5.34 7.19
C ASP A 110 8.35 -5.84 6.65
N VAL A 111 8.35 -7.03 6.04
CA VAL A 111 7.13 -7.72 5.61
C VAL A 111 6.22 -7.96 6.82
N ARG A 112 6.80 -8.48 7.91
CA ARG A 112 6.10 -8.73 9.16
C ARG A 112 5.54 -7.45 9.77
N HIS A 113 6.33 -6.38 9.86
CA HIS A 113 5.86 -5.09 10.37
C HIS A 113 4.72 -4.52 9.54
N THR A 114 4.84 -4.56 8.21
CA THR A 114 3.80 -4.10 7.28
C THR A 114 2.50 -4.88 7.48
N PHE A 115 2.59 -6.20 7.60
CA PHE A 115 1.43 -7.06 7.86
C PHE A 115 0.74 -6.75 9.19
N TRP A 116 1.50 -6.63 10.28
CA TRP A 116 0.93 -6.31 11.60
C TRP A 116 0.31 -4.92 11.63
N HIS A 117 0.96 -3.94 11.00
CA HIS A 117 0.47 -2.58 10.92
C HIS A 117 -0.86 -2.50 10.15
N SER A 118 -0.96 -3.19 9.01
CA SER A 118 -2.21 -3.25 8.24
C SER A 118 -3.30 -4.01 9.00
N SER A 119 -2.95 -5.10 9.68
CA SER A 119 -3.89 -5.85 10.52
C SER A 119 -4.44 -5.01 11.67
N ALA A 120 -3.60 -4.20 12.32
CA ALA A 120 -4.01 -3.29 13.38
C ALA A 120 -5.02 -2.24 12.89
N HIS A 121 -4.85 -1.71 11.68
CA HIS A 121 -5.84 -0.80 11.07
C HIS A 121 -7.20 -1.46 10.87
N ILE A 122 -7.22 -2.68 10.33
CA ILE A 122 -8.48 -3.43 10.10
C ILE A 122 -9.20 -3.66 11.42
N ILE A 123 -8.50 -4.16 12.44
CA ILE A 123 -9.12 -4.46 13.73
C ILE A 123 -9.47 -3.16 14.48
N GLY A 124 -8.69 -2.10 14.30
CA GLY A 124 -8.96 -0.76 14.82
C GLY A 124 -10.26 -0.16 14.31
N GLN A 125 -10.62 -0.44 13.04
CA GLN A 125 -11.91 -0.05 12.48
C GLN A 125 -13.11 -0.65 13.24
N TYR A 126 -12.94 -1.84 13.82
CA TYR A 126 -13.94 -2.50 14.66
C TYR A 126 -13.87 -2.08 16.15
N GLY A 127 -13.11 -1.03 16.48
CA GLY A 127 -13.04 -0.46 17.81
C GLY A 127 -12.02 -1.12 18.75
N CYS A 128 -11.14 -1.99 18.23
CA CYS A 128 -10.05 -2.53 19.02
C CYS A 128 -8.96 -1.46 19.24
N LYS A 129 -8.59 -1.25 20.50
CA LYS A 129 -7.58 -0.28 20.93
C LYS A 129 -6.15 -0.82 20.75
N LEU A 130 -5.82 -1.29 19.54
CA LEU A 130 -4.48 -1.82 19.20
C LEU A 130 -3.55 -0.72 18.68
N CYS A 131 -4.11 0.37 18.15
CA CYS A 131 -3.36 1.51 17.62
C CYS A 131 -3.13 2.63 18.64
N ILE A 132 -3.53 2.43 19.90
CA ILE A 132 -3.23 3.36 20.99
C ILE A 132 -1.91 2.89 21.57
N GLY A 133 -0.83 3.61 21.26
CA GLY A 133 0.46 3.42 21.94
C GLY A 133 0.32 3.60 23.47
N PRO A 134 1.35 3.25 24.27
CA PRO A 134 1.34 3.49 25.71
C PRO A 134 1.04 4.95 26.08
#